data_AF-A0A920SC82-F1
#
_entry.id   AF-A0A920SC82-F1
#
_cell.length_a   1.000
_cell.length_b   1.000
_cell.length_c   1.000
_cell.angle_alpha   90.00
_cell.angle_beta   90.00
_cell.angle_gamma   90.00
#
_symmetry.space_group_name_H-M   'P 1'
#
loop_
_entity.id
_entity.type
_entity.pdbx_description
1 polymer ?
#
loop_
_entity_poly.entity_id
_entity_poly.type
_entity_poly.pdbx_seq_one_letter_code
_entity_poly.pdbx_strand_id
1 'polypeptide(L)' 'MGFIEMDLGMKTQGGVESMPGNATVVLPLKDGIDIPYPFVAPKD' A
#
# COMPACT_ATOMS: atom_id res chain seq x y z
N MET A 1 10.95 -9.23 -4.23
CA MET A 1 9.76 -8.41 -3.93
C MET A 1 9.66 -8.28 -2.43
N GLY A 2 9.40 -7.07 -1.93
CA GLY A 2 9.17 -6.87 -0.50
C GLY A 2 7.69 -6.97 -0.19
N PHE A 3 7.34 -7.76 0.82
CA PHE A 3 5.99 -7.77 1.40
C PHE A 3 6.05 -7.02 2.72
N ILE A 4 5.16 -6.06 2.88
CA ILE A 4 5.04 -5.25 4.09
C ILE A 4 3.63 -5.45 4.64
N GLU A 5 3.54 -5.99 5.85
CA GLU A 5 2.29 -6.06 6.61
C GLU A 5 2.25 -4.87 7.57
N MET A 6 1.14 -4.14 7.56
CA MET A 6 0.97 -2.96 8.41
C MET A 6 -0.44 -2.89 8.96
N ASP A 7 -0.52 -2.56 10.24
CA ASP A 7 -1.73 -2.08 10.87
C ASP A 7 -1.92 -0.61 10.53
N LEU A 8 -3.12 -0.28 10.07
CA LEU A 8 -3.48 1.06 9.64
C LEU A 8 -4.86 1.42 10.16
N GLY A 9 -5.05 2.70 10.49
CA GLY A 9 -6.33 3.16 10.97
C GLY A 9 -6.48 4.66 10.90
N MET A 10 -7.70 5.14 11.14
CA MET A 10 -8.02 6.55 11.15
C MET A 10 -8.34 7.01 12.56
N LYS A 11 -7.62 8.05 13.01
CA LYS A 11 -7.95 8.79 14.24
C LYS A 11 -8.77 10.02 13.92
N THR A 12 -9.84 10.21 14.67
CA THR A 12 -10.59 11.46 14.69
C THR A 12 -9.80 12.56 15.40
N GLN A 13 -10.21 13.83 15.23
CA GLN A 13 -9.57 14.98 15.92
C GLN A 13 -9.62 14.86 17.46
N GLY A 14 -10.58 14.11 18.01
CA GLY A 14 -10.68 13.79 19.44
C GLY A 14 -9.81 12.63 19.88
N GLY A 15 -8.95 12.09 19.00
CA GLY A 15 -8.03 10.99 19.32
C GLY A 15 -8.65 9.60 19.32
N VAL A 16 -9.94 9.47 18.95
CA VAL A 16 -10.62 8.17 18.87
C VAL A 16 -10.27 7.48 17.56
N GLU A 17 -9.79 6.23 17.66
CA GLU A 17 -9.60 5.30 16.54
C GLU A 17 -10.96 4.85 16.01
N SER A 18 -11.30 5.17 14.76
CA SER A 18 -12.62 4.88 14.19
C SER A 18 -12.64 3.71 13.20
N MET A 19 -11.53 3.46 12.48
CA MET A 19 -11.42 2.38 11.51
C MET A 19 -10.04 1.72 11.58
N PRO A 20 -9.81 0.80 12.52
CA PRO A 20 -8.63 -0.04 12.48
C PRO A 20 -8.75 -1.07 11.36
N GLY A 21 -7.66 -1.33 10.66
CA GLY A 21 -7.55 -2.28 9.55
C GLY A 21 -6.12 -2.77 9.40
N ASN A 22 -5.95 -3.84 8.62
CA ASN A 22 -4.64 -4.39 8.29
C ASN A 22 -4.50 -4.40 6.77
N ALA A 23 -3.32 -4.10 6.26
CA ALA A 23 -3.03 -4.21 4.83
C ALA A 23 -1.66 -4.85 4.58
N THR A 24 -1.60 -5.54 3.45
CA THR A 24 -0.37 -6.08 2.88
C THR A 24 -0.04 -5.29 1.62
N VAL A 25 1.15 -4.71 1.58
CA VAL A 25 1.67 -3.97 0.43
C VAL A 25 2.81 -4.74 -0.21
N VAL A 26 2.77 -4.85 -1.55
CA VAL A 26 3.86 -5.42 -2.34
C VAL A 26 4.67 -4.28 -2.95
N LEU A 27 5.94 -4.17 -2.58
CA LEU A 27 6.83 -3.14 -3.10
C LEU A 27 8.01 -3.74 -3.89
N PRO A 28 8.48 -3.04 -4.94
CA PRO A 28 9.75 -3.35 -5.58
C PRO A 28 10.90 -3.19 -4.61
N LEU A 29 11.94 -3.99 -4.82
CA LEU A 29 13.21 -3.82 -4.10
C LEU A 29 14.01 -2.71 -4.79
N LYS A 30 14.69 -1.87 -4.00
CA LYS A 30 15.65 -0.91 -4.54
C LYS A 30 16.73 -1.68 -5.32
N ASP A 31 16.99 -1.26 -6.55
CA ASP A 31 17.92 -1.92 -7.50
C ASP A 31 17.55 -3.38 -7.83
N GLY A 32 16.28 -3.76 -7.63
CA GLY A 32 15.74 -5.08 -7.96
C GLY A 32 15.28 -5.19 -9.42
N ILE A 33 14.68 -6.33 -9.76
CA ILE A 33 14.07 -6.53 -11.08
C ILE A 33 12.96 -5.49 -11.33
N ASP A 34 12.89 -4.96 -12.55
CA ASP A 34 11.78 -4.12 -12.98
C ASP A 34 10.47 -4.88 -12.83
N ILE A 35 9.56 -4.34 -12.02
CA ILE A 35 8.25 -4.95 -11.83
C ILE A 35 7.34 -4.46 -12.95
N PRO A 36 6.79 -5.34 -13.80
CA PRO A 36 5.79 -4.94 -14.79
C PRO A 36 4.52 -4.48 -14.05
N TYR A 37 4.24 -3.19 -14.13
CA TYR A 37 3.09 -2.56 -13.47
C TYR A 37 1.78 -2.96 -14.16
N PRO A 38 0.70 -3.28 -13.42
CA PRO A 38 -0.54 -3.79 -14.02
C PRO A 38 -1.46 -2.70 -14.59
N PHE A 39 -1.01 -1.46 -14.76
CA PHE A 39 -1.81 -0.42 -15.40
C PHE A 39 -1.24 -0.02 -16.75
N VAL A 40 -1.84 -0.56 -17.81
CA VAL A 40 -1.71 0.01 -19.15
C VAL A 40 -2.76 1.12 -19.24
N ALA A 41 -2.33 2.38 -19.29
CA ALA A 41 -3.25 3.50 -19.47
C ALA A 41 -4.06 3.32 -20.77
N PRO A 42 -5.37 3.63 -20.78
CA PRO A 42 -6.15 3.65 -22.01
C PRO A 42 -5.49 4.57 -23.05
N LYS A 43 -5.51 4.15 -24.32
CA LYS A 43 -5.13 5.02 -25.44
C LYS A 43 -6.39 5.63 -26.03
N ASP A 44 -6.33 6.91 -26.39
CA ASP A 44 -7.38 7.62 -27.12
C ASP A 44 -7.72 6.93 -28.46
#